data_AF-A0A814TRL0-F1
#
_entry.id   AF-A0A814TRL0-F1
#
_cell.length_a   1.000
_cell.length_b   1.000
_cell.length_c   1.000
_cell.angle_alpha   90.00
_cell.angle_beta   90.00
_cell.angle_gamma   90.00
#
_symmetry.space_group_name_H-M   'P 1'
#
loop_
_entity.id
_entity.type
_entity.pdbx_description
1 polymer ?
#
loop_
_entity_poly.entity_id
_entity_poly.type
_entity_poly.pdbx_seq_one_letter_code
_entity_poly.pdbx_strand_id
1 'polypeptide(L)'
;MTNETDDKQKEQMDAYKRKLELLRVISIIVTTLILALAFFDQFPWMVLIDDNDISLSLANRLIFTLQLSFLDILPLLIAIGAVISQRFSTIAINPMDPRGHVFVEQRQRILQNTLEQLIIKFILSLILCTVLQSNELIILPVFTILFLVGRFTFALGYPNYRSFGITMNILSASFMIIIISYRLLIEGSLLQHIKSK
;
A
#
# COMPACT_ATOMS: atom_id res chain seq x y z
N MET A 1 -39.36 -26.31 -0.29
CA MET A 1 -38.37 -26.08 0.80
C MET A 1 -36.97 -25.74 0.28
N THR A 2 -36.53 -26.24 -0.88
CA THR A 2 -35.23 -25.88 -1.50
C THR A 2 -35.18 -24.42 -1.98
N ASN A 3 -36.22 -23.93 -2.69
CA ASN A 3 -36.23 -22.54 -3.20
C ASN A 3 -36.13 -21.46 -2.09
N GLU A 4 -36.82 -21.61 -0.96
CA GLU A 4 -36.74 -20.62 0.14
C GLU A 4 -35.35 -20.59 0.81
N THR A 5 -34.62 -21.70 0.78
CA THR A 5 -33.27 -21.76 1.36
C THR A 5 -32.26 -21.13 0.41
N ASP A 6 -32.39 -21.38 -0.89
CA ASP A 6 -31.56 -20.79 -1.94
C ASP A 6 -31.78 -19.27 -2.05
N ASP A 7 -33.03 -18.82 -1.96
CA ASP A 7 -33.37 -17.39 -1.98
C ASP A 7 -32.78 -16.65 -0.77
N LYS A 8 -32.86 -17.25 0.44
CA LYS A 8 -32.23 -16.69 1.65
C LYS A 8 -30.70 -16.64 1.55
N GLN A 9 -30.07 -17.69 1.02
CA GLN A 9 -28.62 -17.70 0.81
C GLN A 9 -28.18 -16.63 -0.20
N LYS A 10 -28.95 -16.46 -1.28
CA LYS A 10 -28.71 -15.44 -2.29
C LYS A 10 -28.84 -14.03 -1.70
N GLU A 11 -29.89 -13.77 -0.93
CA GLU A 11 -30.11 -12.49 -0.26
C GLU A 11 -28.96 -12.16 0.72
N GLN A 12 -28.52 -13.13 1.52
CA GLN A 12 -27.37 -12.97 2.42
C GLN A 12 -26.07 -12.67 1.65
N MET A 13 -25.83 -13.38 0.56
CA MET A 13 -24.66 -13.17 -0.31
C MET A 13 -24.69 -11.78 -0.95
N ASP A 14 -25.84 -11.30 -1.40
CA ASP A 14 -25.99 -9.98 -2.01
C ASP A 14 -25.83 -8.87 -0.97
N ALA A 15 -26.37 -9.03 0.24
CA ALA A 15 -26.12 -8.13 1.36
C ALA A 15 -24.63 -8.07 1.74
N TYR A 16 -23.95 -9.21 1.72
CA TYR A 16 -22.51 -9.29 1.96
C TYR A 16 -21.71 -8.57 0.86
N LYS A 17 -22.01 -8.80 -0.42
CA LYS A 17 -21.39 -8.08 -1.55
C LYS A 17 -21.58 -6.58 -1.44
N ARG A 18 -22.78 -6.10 -1.09
CA ARG A 18 -23.06 -4.67 -0.86
C ARG A 18 -22.15 -4.09 0.22
N LYS A 19 -21.94 -4.79 1.33
CA LYS A 19 -20.99 -4.35 2.38
C LYS A 19 -19.55 -4.25 1.85
N LEU A 20 -19.11 -5.21 1.03
CA LEU A 20 -17.77 -5.17 0.44
C LEU A 20 -17.59 -4.00 -0.53
N GLU A 21 -18.60 -3.71 -1.34
CA GLU A 21 -18.61 -2.55 -2.24
C GLU A 21 -18.61 -1.23 -1.46
N LEU A 22 -19.39 -1.12 -0.38
CA LEU A 22 -19.36 0.04 0.50
C LEU A 22 -17.97 0.26 1.10
N LEU A 23 -17.32 -0.78 1.61
CA LEU A 23 -15.95 -0.69 2.13
C LEU A 23 -14.94 -0.25 1.04
N ARG A 24 -15.11 -0.71 -0.19
CA ARG A 24 -14.29 -0.27 -1.33
C ARG A 24 -14.50 1.21 -1.64
N VAL A 25 -15.75 1.66 -1.73
CA VAL A 25 -16.07 3.07 -2.01
C VAL A 25 -15.55 3.98 -0.91
N ILE A 26 -15.72 3.60 0.36
CA ILE A 26 -15.18 4.34 1.49
C ILE A 26 -13.65 4.40 1.40
N SER A 27 -12.98 3.28 1.07
CA SER A 27 -11.53 3.25 0.88
C SER A 27 -11.08 4.21 -0.23
N ILE A 28 -11.76 4.24 -1.37
CA ILE A 28 -11.47 5.17 -2.47
C ILE A 28 -11.63 6.61 -2.00
N ILE A 29 -12.75 6.96 -1.38
CA ILE A 29 -13.03 8.32 -0.91
C ILE A 29 -11.96 8.75 0.10
N VAL A 30 -11.69 7.94 1.12
CA VAL A 30 -10.72 8.25 2.18
C VAL A 30 -9.32 8.43 1.59
N THR A 31 -8.87 7.49 0.73
CA THR A 31 -7.53 7.55 0.14
C THR A 31 -7.39 8.76 -0.77
N THR A 32 -8.38 9.02 -1.64
CA THR A 32 -8.39 10.19 -2.52
C THR A 32 -8.42 11.50 -1.73
N LEU A 33 -9.18 11.58 -0.64
CA LEU A 33 -9.20 12.76 0.23
C LEU A 33 -7.84 12.99 0.90
N ILE A 34 -7.21 11.94 1.44
CA ILE A 34 -5.86 12.06 2.04
C ILE A 34 -4.85 12.53 0.98
N LEU A 35 -4.88 11.94 -0.22
CA LEU A 35 -3.98 12.34 -1.31
C LEU A 35 -4.26 13.76 -1.79
N ALA A 36 -5.53 14.15 -1.95
CA ALA A 36 -5.90 15.51 -2.33
C ALA A 36 -5.45 16.53 -1.28
N LEU A 37 -5.65 16.24 0.00
CA LEU A 37 -5.18 17.09 1.11
C LEU A 37 -3.65 17.18 1.17
N ALA A 38 -2.95 16.12 0.79
CA ALA A 38 -1.49 16.13 0.71
C ALA A 38 -0.93 16.87 -0.52
N PHE A 39 -1.73 17.01 -1.59
CA PHE A 39 -1.33 17.68 -2.83
C PHE A 39 -1.77 19.13 -2.95
N PHE A 40 -2.89 19.51 -2.34
CA PHE A 40 -3.34 20.90 -2.35
C PHE A 40 -2.54 21.69 -1.32
N ASP A 41 -1.87 22.75 -1.80
CA ASP A 41 -0.94 23.71 -1.16
C ASP A 41 -1.27 24.26 0.24
N GLN A 42 -2.37 23.86 0.89
CA GLN A 42 -2.83 24.45 2.14
C GLN A 42 -2.53 23.63 3.40
N PHE A 43 -1.80 22.52 3.31
CA PHE A 43 -1.44 21.76 4.52
C PHE A 43 -0.20 22.37 5.21
N PRO A 44 -0.28 22.72 6.52
CA PRO A 44 0.74 23.52 7.21
C PRO A 44 2.16 22.93 7.25
N TRP A 45 2.36 21.66 6.89
CA TRP A 45 3.71 21.09 6.78
C TRP A 45 4.47 21.53 5.52
N MET A 46 3.78 22.00 4.46
CA MET A 46 4.43 22.54 3.25
C MET A 46 4.91 23.99 3.49
N VAL A 47 4.19 24.73 4.34
CA VAL A 47 4.52 26.08 4.81
C VAL A 47 5.67 26.10 5.83
N LEU A 48 5.90 24.99 6.56
CA LEU A 48 7.05 24.86 7.47
C LEU A 48 8.39 24.60 6.75
N ILE A 49 8.36 24.35 5.45
CA ILE A 49 9.53 24.26 4.57
C ILE A 49 9.60 25.55 3.74
N ASP A 50 9.37 26.69 4.38
CA ASP A 50 9.65 27.99 3.80
C ASP A 50 10.86 28.58 4.53
N ASP A 51 11.69 29.31 3.77
CA ASP A 51 12.88 30.08 4.19
C ASP A 51 14.29 29.46 4.22
N ASN A 52 14.59 28.32 3.59
CA ASN A 52 15.96 28.10 3.10
C ASN A 52 15.99 27.26 1.83
N ASP A 53 16.55 27.86 0.77
CA ASP A 53 16.76 27.36 -0.59
C ASP A 53 17.76 26.17 -0.66
N ILE A 54 17.61 25.20 0.25
CA ILE A 54 18.41 23.97 0.27
C ILE A 54 17.78 23.03 -0.75
N SER A 55 18.24 23.15 -1.99
CA SER A 55 18.08 22.05 -2.95
C SER A 55 18.71 20.79 -2.34
N LEU A 56 17.86 19.90 -1.79
CA LEU A 56 18.32 18.65 -1.21
C LEU A 56 19.01 17.86 -2.32
N SER A 57 20.29 17.55 -2.13
CA SER A 57 21.04 16.71 -3.05
C SER A 57 20.35 15.35 -3.24
N LEU A 58 20.51 14.73 -4.41
CA LEU A 58 19.94 13.41 -4.69
C LEU A 58 20.31 12.37 -3.62
N ALA A 59 21.55 12.44 -3.11
CA ALA A 59 22.03 11.57 -2.03
C ALA A 59 21.17 11.72 -0.76
N ASN A 60 20.85 12.96 -0.35
CA ASN A 60 20.02 13.20 0.83
C ASN A 60 18.57 12.72 0.62
N ARG A 61 18.02 12.87 -0.60
CA ARG A 61 16.68 12.37 -0.93
C ARG A 61 16.61 10.85 -0.85
N LEU A 62 17.64 10.17 -1.35
CA LEU A 62 17.76 8.71 -1.26
C LEU A 62 17.89 8.24 0.19
N ILE A 63 18.75 8.88 0.99
CA ILE A 63 18.92 8.56 2.41
C ILE A 63 17.57 8.68 3.13
N PHE A 64 16.86 9.80 2.94
CA PHE A 64 15.53 10.01 3.51
C PHE A 64 14.54 8.91 3.10
N THR A 65 14.48 8.59 1.81
CA THR A 65 13.56 7.57 1.26
C THR A 65 13.87 6.18 1.82
N LEU A 66 15.15 5.82 1.95
CA LEU A 66 15.58 4.54 2.52
C LEU A 66 15.29 4.45 4.01
N GLN A 67 15.54 5.51 4.77
CA GLN A 67 15.20 5.59 6.19
C GLN A 67 13.70 5.46 6.40
N LEU A 68 12.89 6.10 5.56
CA LEU A 68 11.44 5.99 5.62
C LEU A 68 10.95 4.58 5.27
N SER A 69 11.60 3.90 4.32
CA SER A 69 11.28 2.53 3.92
C SER A 69 11.41 1.51 5.06
N PHE A 70 12.13 1.84 6.13
CA PHE A 70 12.14 1.05 7.36
C PHE A 70 10.73 0.81 7.90
N LEU A 71 9.86 1.82 7.84
CA LEU A 71 8.47 1.71 8.31
C LEU A 71 7.68 0.74 7.42
N ASP A 72 7.88 0.78 6.10
CA ASP A 72 7.19 -0.10 5.15
C ASP A 72 7.50 -1.59 5.40
N ILE A 73 8.62 -1.92 6.05
CA ILE A 73 9.00 -3.31 6.40
C ILE A 73 8.18 -3.86 7.58
N LEU A 74 7.63 -3.01 8.46
CA LEU A 74 6.95 -3.45 9.68
C LEU A 74 5.78 -4.43 9.44
N PRO A 75 4.85 -4.18 8.49
CA PRO A 75 3.77 -5.12 8.21
C PRO A 75 4.27 -6.49 7.72
N LEU A 76 5.40 -6.51 6.99
CA LEU A 76 6.01 -7.76 6.53
C LEU A 76 6.54 -8.57 7.72
N LEU A 77 7.26 -7.93 8.65
CA LEU A 77 7.76 -8.59 9.86
C LEU A 77 6.63 -9.15 10.72
N ILE A 78 5.54 -8.40 10.85
CA ILE A 78 4.34 -8.83 11.57
C ILE A 78 3.71 -10.05 10.87
N ALA A 79 3.59 -10.04 9.54
CA ALA A 79 3.05 -11.16 8.79
C ALA A 79 3.93 -12.42 8.88
N ILE A 80 5.26 -12.26 8.85
CA ILE A 80 6.22 -13.35 9.08
C ILE A 80 6.03 -13.93 10.48
N GLY A 81 6.04 -13.08 11.51
CA GLY A 81 5.83 -13.48 12.90
C GLY A 81 4.49 -14.21 13.09
N ALA A 82 3.43 -13.75 12.44
CA ALA A 82 2.13 -14.40 12.46
C ALA A 82 2.17 -15.81 11.83
N VAL A 83 2.84 -16.00 10.68
CA VAL A 83 3.00 -17.33 10.07
C VAL A 83 3.81 -18.25 10.99
N ILE A 84 4.92 -17.76 11.53
CA ILE A 84 5.80 -18.52 12.43
C ILE A 84 5.02 -18.97 13.67
N SER A 85 4.33 -18.05 14.35
CA SER A 85 3.50 -18.33 15.52
C SER A 85 2.47 -19.42 15.24
N GLN A 86 1.82 -19.38 14.07
CA GLN A 86 0.83 -20.39 13.69
C GLN A 86 1.45 -21.76 13.44
N ARG A 87 2.64 -21.81 12.82
CA ARG A 87 3.37 -23.06 12.59
C ARG A 87 3.76 -23.72 13.91
N PHE A 88 4.31 -22.95 14.85
CA PHE A 88 4.69 -23.49 16.16
C PHE A 88 3.50 -23.96 17.00
N SER A 89 2.31 -23.41 16.77
CA SER A 89 1.11 -23.74 17.54
C SER A 89 0.26 -24.86 16.92
N THR A 90 0.63 -25.40 15.76
CA THR A 90 -0.18 -26.37 15.00
C THR A 90 0.66 -27.47 14.39
N ILE A 91 0.00 -28.47 13.77
CA ILE A 91 0.68 -29.54 13.02
C ILE A 91 1.48 -29.02 11.81
N ALA A 92 1.29 -27.75 11.42
CA ALA A 92 2.02 -27.08 10.36
C ALA A 92 3.50 -26.77 10.71
N ILE A 93 3.96 -27.16 11.91
CA ILE A 93 5.38 -27.21 12.25
C ILE A 93 6.16 -28.13 11.32
N ASN A 94 5.54 -29.24 10.88
CA ASN A 94 6.08 -30.06 9.80
C ASN A 94 5.61 -29.48 8.46
N PRO A 95 6.49 -28.85 7.67
CA PRO A 95 6.10 -28.23 6.41
C PRO A 95 5.70 -29.25 5.33
N MET A 96 6.02 -30.53 5.52
CA MET A 96 5.70 -31.61 4.58
C MET A 96 4.36 -32.29 4.90
N ASP A 97 3.71 -31.94 6.02
CA ASP A 97 2.39 -32.48 6.36
C ASP A 97 1.29 -31.65 5.68
N PRO A 98 0.59 -32.21 4.68
CA PRO A 98 -0.41 -31.46 3.92
C PRO A 98 -1.60 -31.02 4.77
N ARG A 99 -1.86 -31.67 5.91
CA ARG A 99 -2.93 -31.30 6.85
C ARG A 99 -2.64 -29.96 7.54
N GLY A 100 -1.36 -29.58 7.62
CA GLY A 100 -0.93 -28.31 8.19
C GLY A 100 -1.34 -27.08 7.37
N HIS A 101 -1.58 -27.23 6.07
CA HIS A 101 -1.84 -26.09 5.18
C HIS A 101 -3.05 -25.26 5.61
N VAL A 102 -4.14 -25.90 6.02
CA VAL A 102 -5.39 -25.21 6.40
C VAL A 102 -5.15 -24.20 7.54
N PHE A 103 -4.23 -24.50 8.46
CA PHE A 103 -3.94 -23.64 9.61
C PHE A 103 -3.14 -22.39 9.24
N VAL A 104 -2.27 -22.48 8.23
CA VAL A 104 -1.32 -21.42 7.88
C VAL A 104 -1.71 -20.66 6.60
N GLU A 105 -2.60 -21.23 5.78
CA GLU A 105 -2.95 -20.72 4.45
C GLU A 105 -3.34 -19.24 4.49
N GLN A 106 -4.23 -18.86 5.41
CA GLN A 106 -4.66 -17.47 5.55
C GLN A 106 -3.48 -16.53 5.81
N ARG A 107 -2.63 -16.87 6.79
CA ARG A 107 -1.47 -16.04 7.18
C ARG A 107 -0.42 -16.01 6.07
N GLN A 108 -0.21 -17.13 5.37
CA GLN A 108 0.68 -17.18 4.20
C GLN A 108 0.20 -16.30 3.05
N ARG A 109 -1.11 -16.28 2.77
CA ARG A 109 -1.67 -15.39 1.74
C ARG A 109 -1.53 -13.91 2.11
N ILE A 110 -1.68 -13.56 3.39
CA ILE A 110 -1.42 -12.19 3.89
C ILE A 110 0.06 -11.84 3.74
N LEU A 111 0.96 -12.75 4.12
CA LEU A 111 2.41 -12.58 4.00
C LEU A 111 2.82 -12.35 2.53
N GLN A 112 2.40 -13.25 1.63
CA GLN A 112 2.71 -13.17 0.21
C GLN A 112 2.23 -11.85 -0.40
N ASN A 113 0.98 -11.47 -0.14
CA ASN A 113 0.44 -10.22 -0.66
C ASN A 113 1.16 -9.00 -0.07
N THR A 114 1.58 -9.05 1.19
CA THR A 114 2.34 -7.95 1.81
C THR A 114 3.73 -7.82 1.21
N LEU A 115 4.41 -8.93 0.91
CA LEU A 115 5.70 -8.93 0.23
C LEU A 115 5.60 -8.32 -1.18
N GLU A 116 4.62 -8.77 -1.97
CA GLU A 116 4.39 -8.24 -3.33
C GLU A 116 4.13 -6.73 -3.33
N GLN A 117 3.27 -6.26 -2.42
CA GLN A 117 2.95 -4.84 -2.30
C GLN A 117 4.12 -4.02 -1.75
N LEU A 118 4.93 -4.58 -0.84
CA LEU A 118 6.14 -3.93 -0.34
C LEU A 118 7.16 -3.72 -1.46
N ILE A 119 7.41 -4.72 -2.30
CA ILE A 119 8.35 -4.61 -3.43
C ILE A 119 7.91 -3.49 -4.38
N ILE A 120 6.63 -3.46 -4.74
CA ILE A 120 6.07 -2.41 -5.59
C ILE A 120 6.26 -1.03 -4.94
N LYS A 121 5.81 -0.87 -3.69
CA LYS A 121 5.93 0.40 -2.95
C LYS A 121 7.37 0.87 -2.82
N PHE A 122 8.30 -0.04 -2.52
CA PHE A 122 9.72 0.27 -2.37
C PHE A 122 10.31 0.81 -3.67
N ILE A 123 10.10 0.10 -4.79
CA ILE A 123 10.57 0.52 -6.12
C ILE A 123 9.97 1.88 -6.49
N LEU A 124 8.66 2.05 -6.31
CA LEU A 124 7.99 3.31 -6.63
C LEU A 124 8.52 4.46 -5.77
N SER A 125 8.83 4.24 -4.49
CA SER A 125 9.37 5.29 -3.61
C SER A 125 10.77 5.73 -4.03
N LEU A 126 11.61 4.77 -4.44
CA LEU A 126 12.94 5.06 -4.97
C LEU A 126 12.88 5.84 -6.29
N ILE A 127 11.99 5.47 -7.22
CA ILE A 127 11.81 6.23 -8.46
C ILE A 127 11.25 7.62 -8.14
N LEU A 128 10.28 7.71 -7.22
CA LEU A 128 9.64 8.97 -6.88
C LEU A 128 10.64 9.98 -6.28
N CYS A 129 11.60 9.53 -5.45
CA CYS A 129 12.60 10.44 -4.87
C CYS A 129 13.58 11.05 -5.91
N THR A 130 13.69 10.46 -7.11
CA THR A 130 14.54 11.01 -8.19
C THR A 130 13.82 12.05 -9.03
N VAL A 131 12.47 12.04 -9.05
CA VAL A 131 11.65 12.94 -9.87
C VAL A 131 11.00 14.06 -9.06
N LEU A 132 10.81 13.88 -7.76
CA LEU A 132 10.25 14.92 -6.88
C LEU A 132 11.26 16.03 -6.59
N GLN A 133 10.76 17.26 -6.44
CA GLN A 133 11.52 18.39 -5.93
C GLN A 133 11.67 18.32 -4.39
N SER A 134 12.58 19.10 -3.81
CA SER A 134 12.90 19.04 -2.37
C SER A 134 11.68 19.31 -1.49
N ASN A 135 10.87 20.29 -1.87
CA ASN A 135 9.62 20.68 -1.20
C ASN A 135 8.51 19.62 -1.32
N GLU A 136 8.62 18.70 -2.28
CA GLU A 136 7.60 17.66 -2.51
C GLU A 136 7.93 16.35 -1.78
N LEU A 137 9.15 16.15 -1.27
CA LEU A 137 9.58 14.88 -0.64
C LEU A 137 8.73 14.43 0.54
N ILE A 138 8.09 15.38 1.21
CA ILE A 138 7.14 15.20 2.30
C ILE A 138 5.91 14.35 1.91
N ILE A 139 5.66 14.15 0.61
CA ILE A 139 4.67 13.20 0.12
C ILE A 139 5.05 11.74 0.37
N LEU A 140 6.35 11.41 0.44
CA LEU A 140 6.81 10.05 0.68
C LEU A 140 6.29 9.51 2.03
N PRO A 141 6.40 10.26 3.15
CA PRO A 141 5.74 9.92 4.41
C PRO A 141 4.24 9.62 4.29
N VAL A 142 3.50 10.40 3.48
CA VAL A 142 2.06 10.18 3.27
C VAL A 142 1.82 8.82 2.62
N PHE A 143 2.58 8.47 1.58
CA PHE A 143 2.47 7.16 0.94
C PHE A 143 2.87 6.01 1.87
N THR A 144 3.85 6.22 2.76
CA THR A 144 4.22 5.23 3.79
C THR A 144 3.10 5.04 4.82
N ILE A 145 2.44 6.11 5.28
CA ILE A 145 1.29 6.01 6.19
C ILE A 145 0.13 5.28 5.51
N LEU A 146 -0.22 5.65 4.27
CA LEU A 146 -1.26 4.97 3.50
C LEU A 146 -0.95 3.49 3.31
N PHE A 147 0.32 3.14 3.03
CA PHE A 147 0.76 1.77 2.91
C PHE A 147 0.54 1.00 4.22
N LEU A 148 1.04 1.53 5.35
CA LEU A 148 0.88 0.93 6.67
C LEU A 148 -0.59 0.70 7.03
N VAL A 149 -1.41 1.75 6.98
CA VAL A 149 -2.84 1.69 7.31
C VAL A 149 -3.56 0.69 6.39
N GLY A 150 -3.25 0.72 5.09
CA GLY A 150 -3.80 -0.22 4.13
C GLY A 150 -3.41 -1.67 4.43
N ARG A 151 -2.17 -1.94 4.85
CA ARG A 151 -1.70 -3.30 5.20
C ARG A 151 -2.36 -3.81 6.49
N PHE A 152 -2.47 -2.96 7.52
CA PHE A 152 -3.14 -3.34 8.77
C PHE A 152 -4.64 -3.61 8.57
N THR A 153 -5.34 -2.73 7.86
CA THR A 153 -6.77 -2.91 7.55
C THR A 153 -7.01 -4.10 6.63
N PHE A 154 -6.11 -4.38 5.69
CA PHE A 154 -6.13 -5.59 4.87
C PHE A 154 -6.02 -6.86 5.71
N ALA A 155 -5.03 -6.92 6.62
CA ALA A 155 -4.79 -8.08 7.47
C ALA A 155 -5.95 -8.32 8.44
N LEU A 156 -6.45 -7.27 9.09
CA LEU A 156 -7.60 -7.34 10.02
C LEU A 156 -8.90 -7.74 9.30
N GLY A 157 -9.09 -7.28 8.06
CA GLY A 157 -10.27 -7.62 7.26
C GLY A 157 -10.20 -9.00 6.60
N TYR A 158 -9.06 -9.69 6.60
CA TYR A 158 -8.90 -10.94 5.86
C TYR A 158 -9.67 -12.10 6.51
N PRO A 159 -10.37 -12.97 5.75
CA PRO A 159 -10.52 -12.95 4.28
C PRO A 159 -11.65 -12.07 3.76
N ASN A 160 -12.63 -11.76 4.61
CA ASN A 160 -13.93 -11.29 4.16
C ASN A 160 -13.98 -9.80 3.81
N TYR A 161 -13.45 -8.94 4.68
CA TYR A 161 -13.47 -7.48 4.57
C TYR A 161 -12.14 -6.87 4.10
N ARG A 162 -11.29 -7.68 3.49
CA ARG A 162 -9.94 -7.29 3.00
C ARG A 162 -9.95 -6.23 1.90
N SER A 163 -11.10 -5.98 1.27
CA SER A 163 -11.23 -5.10 0.11
C SER A 163 -10.82 -3.65 0.42
N PHE A 164 -11.12 -3.15 1.62
CA PHE A 164 -10.75 -1.80 2.04
C PHE A 164 -9.22 -1.59 1.96
N GLY A 165 -8.44 -2.46 2.61
CA GLY A 165 -6.99 -2.32 2.63
C GLY A 165 -6.32 -2.60 1.29
N ILE A 166 -6.89 -3.53 0.49
CA ILE A 166 -6.44 -3.76 -0.89
C ILE A 166 -6.59 -2.49 -1.72
N THR A 167 -7.79 -1.90 -1.72
CA THR A 167 -8.12 -0.73 -2.54
C THR A 167 -7.25 0.46 -2.17
N MET A 168 -7.04 0.72 -0.87
CA MET A 168 -6.18 1.81 -0.40
C MET A 168 -4.74 1.69 -0.94
N ASN A 169 -4.14 0.50 -0.87
CA ASN A 169 -2.78 0.28 -1.36
C ASN A 169 -2.68 0.38 -2.88
N ILE A 170 -3.63 -0.21 -3.61
CA ILE A 170 -3.65 -0.16 -5.08
C ILE A 170 -3.82 1.29 -5.55
N LEU A 171 -4.72 2.05 -4.93
CA LEU A 171 -4.96 3.44 -5.28
C LEU A 171 -3.75 4.31 -4.97
N SER A 172 -3.11 4.11 -3.81
CA SER A 172 -1.86 4.76 -3.45
C SER A 172 -0.74 4.47 -4.45
N ALA A 173 -0.52 3.20 -4.82
CA ALA A 173 0.51 2.82 -5.78
C ALA A 173 0.20 3.36 -7.19
N SER A 174 -1.06 3.30 -7.63
CA SER A 174 -1.51 3.89 -8.89
C SER A 174 -1.23 5.39 -8.93
N PHE A 175 -1.47 6.09 -7.82
CA PHE A 175 -1.21 7.52 -7.72
C PHE A 175 0.31 7.82 -7.87
N MET A 176 1.17 7.05 -7.19
CA MET A 176 2.63 7.17 -7.36
C MET A 176 3.04 6.97 -8.83
N ILE A 177 2.49 5.95 -9.49
CA ILE A 177 2.76 5.67 -10.91
C ILE A 177 2.32 6.85 -11.79
N ILE A 178 1.17 7.47 -11.51
CA ILE A 178 0.68 8.63 -12.26
C ILE A 178 1.66 9.81 -12.11
N ILE A 179 2.12 10.13 -10.90
CA ILE A 179 3.12 11.20 -10.68
C ILE A 179 4.40 10.90 -11.45
N ILE A 180 4.94 9.69 -11.30
CA ILE A 180 6.18 9.26 -11.96
C ILE A 180 6.03 9.39 -13.48
N SER A 181 4.91 8.90 -14.02
CA SER A 181 4.63 8.95 -15.46
C SER A 181 4.53 10.39 -15.96
N TYR A 182 3.81 11.25 -15.23
CA TYR A 182 3.70 12.67 -15.55
C TYR A 182 5.08 13.34 -15.59
N ARG A 183 5.89 13.19 -14.54
CA ARG A 183 7.22 13.81 -14.43
C ARG A 183 8.19 13.26 -15.49
N LEU A 184 8.21 11.94 -15.74
CA LEU A 184 9.14 11.35 -16.71
C LEU A 184 8.78 11.65 -18.17
N LEU A 185 7.49 11.64 -18.52
CA LEU A 185 7.03 11.81 -19.90
C LEU A 185 6.88 13.27 -20.31
N ILE A 186 6.33 14.11 -19.42
CA ILE A 186 5.95 15.49 -19.77
C ILE A 186 7.07 16.47 -19.42
N GLU A 187 7.72 16.29 -18.26
CA GLU A 187 8.84 17.16 -17.85
C GLU A 187 10.20 16.70 -18.37
N GLY A 188 10.22 15.59 -19.11
CA GLY A 188 11.24 15.33 -20.11
C GLY A 188 12.53 14.70 -19.63
N SER A 189 12.67 14.28 -18.37
CA SER A 189 13.89 13.59 -17.88
C SER A 189 14.34 12.44 -18.79
N LEU A 190 13.39 11.60 -19.24
CA LEU A 190 13.70 10.42 -20.04
C LEU A 190 13.90 10.76 -21.54
N LEU A 191 13.11 11.73 -22.05
CA LEU A 191 13.21 12.17 -23.45
C LEU A 191 14.43 13.07 -23.70
N GLN A 192 14.87 13.84 -22.71
CA GLN A 192 16.06 14.68 -22.79
C GLN A 192 17.33 13.83 -22.82
N HIS A 193 17.40 12.75 -22.02
CA HIS A 193 18.54 11.83 -21.99
C HIS A 193 18.69 11.01 -23.29
N ILE A 194 17.57 10.74 -23.99
CA ILE A 194 17.59 10.11 -25.32
C ILE A 194 17.98 11.11 -26.41
N LYS A 195 17.52 12.37 -26.33
CA LYS A 195 17.88 13.42 -27.30
C LYS A 195 19.31 13.93 -27.17
N SER A 196 19.98 13.70 -26.03
CA SER A 196 21.37 14.11 -25.78
C SER A 196 22.42 13.05 -26.13
N LYS A 197 22.02 11.93 -26.77
CA LYS A 197 22.90 10.93 -27.36
C LYS A 197 22.75 10.94 -28.87
#